data_AF-A0A9D7EI15-F1
#
_entry.id   AF-A0A9D7EI15-F1
#
_cell.length_a   1.000
_cell.length_b   1.000
_cell.length_c   1.000
_cell.angle_alpha   90.00
_cell.angle_beta   90.00
_cell.angle_gamma   90.00
#
_symmetry.space_group_name_H-M   'P 1'
#
loop_
_entity.id
_entity.type
_entity.pdbx_description
1 polymer ?
#
loop_
_entity_poly.entity_id
_entity_poly.type
_entity_poly.pdbx_seq_one_letter_code
_entity_poly.pdbx_strand_id
1 'polypeptide(L)'
;MRHRYALLTSFLLFVLCVQAQRNYTRVHSRMLEEAKMLLAVEDYSEAAKIYKRLEPVDTAFAEVSHELGLCFAKISGAREKAVPCFERAMRQQYTEAYYQLGLARHRQERFDEAIDLFNRYKQLKERAIADAEVDHAVTVCRQAKELVREPVNVRIRNMGAQINSSAHDYCPLVTADGDQLFFTSRREGTTGGLKDPGGQYFEDIYTARRVGDMWSNAMNVHGPLNTALQDATVGLSPDGSSMIIYRTGKDLVSGDLFESRRMGDKWSIPDMMTERINSQHHEPSASIAPSNDEIYFTSDRPGGFGGRDLYRIRRLPNGEWSLPLNLGPTVNTPYDEDAPFMHSDGTTLFFSSNGHSTMGGYDIFKTMLLDYDQGAWSDPENPGLSGEHGERRHLLLPERGRYHRLLLLGAYRRAGRTGHPRSDLPQQPAGLHGGARLGREPAG
;
A
#
# COMPACT_ATOMS: atom_id res chain seq x y z
N MET A 1 9.84 -54.98 14.59
CA MET A 1 10.05 -54.54 13.19
C MET A 1 9.71 -53.06 12.90
N ARG A 2 9.47 -52.16 13.88
CA ARG A 2 8.96 -50.79 13.59
C ARG A 2 10.02 -49.70 13.31
N HIS A 3 11.29 -49.87 13.71
CA HIS A 3 12.31 -48.81 13.58
C HIS A 3 13.04 -48.69 12.22
N ARG A 4 12.80 -49.59 11.24
CA ARG A 4 13.50 -49.51 9.94
C ARG A 4 12.87 -48.56 8.92
N TYR A 5 11.61 -48.16 9.10
CA TYR A 5 10.92 -47.30 8.12
C TYR A 5 11.19 -45.80 8.29
N ALA A 6 11.42 -45.31 9.52
CA ALA A 6 11.65 -43.89 9.79
C ALA A 6 12.96 -43.34 9.18
N LEU A 7 14.03 -44.15 9.18
CA LEU A 7 15.30 -43.80 8.54
C LEU A 7 15.18 -43.75 7.01
N LEU A 8 14.41 -44.66 6.41
CA LEU A 8 14.16 -44.69 4.97
C LEU A 8 13.37 -43.47 4.48
N THR A 9 12.38 -43.01 5.24
CA THR A 9 11.63 -41.79 4.90
C THR A 9 12.46 -40.51 5.06
N SER A 10 13.31 -40.43 6.09
CA SER A 10 14.22 -39.28 6.28
C SER A 10 15.29 -39.22 5.18
N PHE A 11 15.84 -40.37 4.79
CA PHE A 11 16.82 -40.46 3.71
C PHE A 11 16.19 -40.11 2.33
N LEU A 12 14.93 -40.49 2.07
CA LEU A 12 14.23 -40.10 0.84
C LEU A 12 14.07 -38.58 0.69
N LEU A 13 13.66 -37.89 1.77
CA LEU A 13 13.52 -36.43 1.77
C LEU A 13 14.86 -35.72 1.52
N PHE A 14 15.94 -36.20 2.15
CA PHE A 14 17.28 -35.64 1.94
C PHE A 14 17.79 -35.88 0.50
N VAL A 15 17.51 -37.05 -0.08
CA VAL A 15 17.85 -37.38 -1.46
C VAL A 15 17.11 -36.50 -2.47
N LEU A 16 15.83 -36.18 -2.23
CA LEU A 16 15.04 -35.32 -3.12
C LEU A 16 15.58 -33.87 -3.18
N CYS A 17 15.87 -33.26 -2.03
CA CYS A 17 16.46 -31.91 -2.01
C CYS A 17 17.85 -31.87 -2.66
N VAL A 18 18.69 -32.89 -2.46
CA VAL A 18 20.02 -33.00 -3.10
C VAL A 18 19.93 -33.26 -4.61
N GLN A 19 18.84 -33.88 -5.09
CA GLN A 19 18.62 -34.08 -6.52
C GLN A 19 18.25 -32.79 -7.27
N ALA A 20 17.48 -31.89 -6.66
CA ALA A 20 16.95 -30.69 -7.32
C ALA A 20 17.95 -29.51 -7.46
N GLN A 21 19.16 -29.63 -6.90
CA GLN A 21 20.24 -28.64 -7.07
C GLN A 21 21.44 -29.19 -7.87
N ARG A 22 21.34 -30.39 -8.44
CA ARG A 22 22.47 -31.11 -9.07
C ARG A 22 23.14 -30.36 -10.23
N ASN A 23 22.39 -29.52 -10.93
CA ASN A 23 22.87 -28.79 -12.10
C ASN A 23 23.44 -27.39 -11.76
N TYR A 24 23.45 -27.00 -10.47
CA TYR A 24 23.89 -25.67 -10.06
C TYR A 24 25.40 -25.64 -9.79
N THR A 25 26.11 -24.82 -10.56
CA THR A 25 27.51 -24.49 -10.30
C THR A 25 27.60 -23.51 -9.13
N ARG A 26 28.81 -23.31 -8.57
CA ARG A 26 29.07 -22.27 -7.55
C ARG A 26 28.66 -20.86 -8.00
N VAL A 27 28.56 -20.59 -9.30
CA VAL A 27 28.03 -19.32 -9.85
C VAL A 27 26.50 -19.30 -9.75
N HIS A 28 25.84 -20.40 -10.08
CA HIS A 28 24.38 -20.53 -9.99
C HIS A 28 23.90 -20.47 -8.53
N SER A 29 24.65 -21.07 -7.57
CA SER A 29 24.37 -20.93 -6.13
C SER A 29 24.44 -19.48 -5.66
N ARG A 30 25.48 -18.72 -6.06
CA ARG A 30 25.61 -17.30 -5.72
C ARG A 30 24.49 -16.44 -6.31
N MET A 31 24.13 -16.71 -7.56
CA MET A 31 22.97 -16.05 -8.20
C MET A 31 21.66 -16.37 -7.47
N LEU A 32 21.50 -17.58 -6.91
CA LEU A 32 20.32 -17.93 -6.11
C LEU A 32 20.32 -17.17 -4.77
N GLU A 33 21.45 -17.10 -4.08
CA GLU A 33 21.63 -16.28 -2.87
C GLU A 33 21.31 -14.80 -3.13
N GLU A 34 21.81 -14.24 -4.23
CA GLU A 34 21.56 -12.88 -4.70
C GLU A 34 20.07 -12.63 -4.99
N ALA A 35 19.42 -13.52 -5.75
CA ALA A 35 18.00 -13.42 -6.07
C ALA A 35 17.10 -13.51 -4.82
N LYS A 36 17.47 -14.32 -3.82
CA LYS A 36 16.75 -14.42 -2.55
C LYS A 36 16.94 -13.18 -1.67
N MET A 37 18.14 -12.59 -1.64
CA MET A 37 18.35 -11.31 -0.96
C MET A 37 17.53 -10.19 -1.59
N LEU A 38 17.49 -10.09 -2.93
CA LEU A 38 16.67 -9.12 -3.66
C LEU A 38 15.16 -9.32 -3.39
N LEU A 39 14.70 -10.57 -3.42
CA LEU A 39 13.31 -10.93 -3.08
C LEU A 39 12.95 -10.55 -1.63
N ALA A 40 13.88 -10.72 -0.69
CA ALA A 40 13.69 -10.38 0.73
C ALA A 40 13.68 -8.87 1.02
N VAL A 41 14.23 -8.03 0.14
CA VAL A 41 14.11 -6.56 0.19
C VAL A 41 13.06 -6.01 -0.78
N GLU A 42 12.16 -6.86 -1.28
CA GLU A 42 11.08 -6.55 -2.22
C GLU A 42 11.51 -5.96 -3.59
N ASP A 43 12.78 -6.12 -3.98
CA ASP A 43 13.22 -5.87 -5.36
C ASP A 43 12.88 -7.07 -6.27
N TYR A 44 11.58 -7.22 -6.49
CA TYR A 44 11.02 -8.21 -7.40
C TYR A 44 11.54 -8.04 -8.83
N SER A 45 11.92 -6.82 -9.24
CA SER A 45 12.35 -6.50 -10.60
C SER A 45 13.72 -7.11 -10.93
N GLU A 46 14.72 -6.87 -10.07
CA GLU A 46 16.04 -7.46 -10.23
C GLU A 46 16.03 -8.95 -9.87
N ALA A 47 15.31 -9.36 -8.82
CA ALA A 47 15.13 -10.77 -8.48
C ALA A 47 14.56 -11.57 -9.67
N ALA A 48 13.51 -11.07 -10.35
CA ALA A 48 12.95 -11.71 -11.54
C ALA A 48 13.95 -11.82 -12.71
N LYS A 49 14.90 -10.88 -12.87
CA LYS A 49 15.96 -11.00 -13.89
C LYS A 49 16.91 -12.15 -13.59
N ILE A 50 17.25 -12.36 -12.32
CA ILE A 50 18.14 -13.44 -11.91
C ILE A 50 17.42 -14.80 -11.95
N TYR A 51 16.21 -14.91 -11.41
CA TYR A 51 15.44 -16.17 -11.46
C TYR A 51 15.16 -16.63 -12.90
N LYS A 52 14.90 -15.73 -13.86
CA LYS A 52 14.80 -16.08 -15.29
C LYS A 52 16.07 -16.69 -15.88
N ARG A 53 17.24 -16.37 -15.33
CA ARG A 53 18.54 -16.94 -15.74
C ARG A 53 18.82 -18.28 -15.05
N LEU A 54 18.19 -18.54 -13.91
CA LEU A 54 18.31 -19.76 -13.12
C LEU A 54 17.31 -20.86 -13.53
N GLU A 55 16.07 -20.48 -13.91
CA GLU A 55 15.03 -21.42 -14.37
C GLU A 55 15.48 -22.38 -15.51
N PRO A 56 16.19 -21.95 -16.57
CA PRO A 56 16.65 -22.86 -17.62
C PRO A 56 17.89 -23.70 -17.23
N VAL A 57 18.53 -23.43 -16.10
CA VAL A 57 19.68 -24.22 -15.59
C VAL A 57 19.22 -25.51 -14.92
N ASP A 58 18.12 -25.44 -14.15
CA ASP A 58 17.46 -26.62 -13.61
C ASP A 58 15.94 -26.42 -13.64
N THR A 59 15.31 -26.87 -14.72
CA THR A 59 13.86 -26.76 -14.90
C THR A 59 13.07 -27.64 -13.93
N ALA A 60 13.73 -28.50 -13.15
CA ALA A 60 13.13 -29.35 -12.11
C ALA A 60 13.28 -28.75 -10.70
N PHE A 61 13.95 -27.60 -10.55
CA PHE A 61 14.09 -26.92 -9.27
C PHE A 61 12.88 -26.01 -8.98
N ALA A 62 11.91 -26.58 -8.28
CA ALA A 62 10.60 -25.98 -8.06
C ALA A 62 10.63 -24.65 -7.30
N GLU A 63 11.62 -24.45 -6.43
CA GLU A 63 11.79 -23.23 -5.64
C GLU A 63 12.00 -22.01 -6.54
N VAL A 64 12.89 -22.08 -7.53
CA VAL A 64 13.13 -21.00 -8.50
C VAL A 64 11.91 -20.72 -9.38
N SER A 65 11.14 -21.76 -9.71
CA SER A 65 9.85 -21.59 -10.41
C SER A 65 8.84 -20.84 -9.54
N HIS A 66 8.75 -21.16 -8.24
CA HIS A 66 7.88 -20.49 -7.29
C HIS A 66 8.30 -19.04 -7.02
N GLU A 67 9.59 -18.80 -6.73
CA GLU A 67 10.14 -17.48 -6.43
C GLU A 67 10.06 -16.52 -7.63
N LEU A 68 10.25 -17.01 -8.87
CA LEU A 68 9.96 -16.25 -10.09
C LEU A 68 8.47 -15.88 -10.20
N GLY A 69 7.59 -16.80 -9.83
CA GLY A 69 6.14 -16.57 -9.75
C GLY A 69 5.78 -15.47 -8.76
N LEU A 70 6.36 -15.50 -7.55
CA LEU A 70 6.18 -14.45 -6.53
C LEU A 70 6.60 -13.07 -7.07
N CYS A 71 7.75 -12.99 -7.75
CA CYS A 71 8.20 -11.75 -8.36
C CYS A 71 7.21 -11.24 -9.41
N PHE A 72 6.74 -12.11 -10.33
CA PHE A 72 5.76 -11.72 -11.35
C PHE A 72 4.42 -11.28 -10.76
N ALA A 73 3.95 -11.89 -9.66
CA ALA A 73 2.71 -11.50 -8.98
C ALA A 73 2.77 -10.07 -8.37
N LYS A 74 3.97 -9.59 -8.05
CA LYS A 74 4.23 -8.27 -7.44
C LYS A 74 4.63 -7.19 -8.45
N ILE A 75 5.09 -7.55 -9.64
CA ILE A 75 5.42 -6.61 -10.73
C ILE A 75 4.16 -6.20 -11.49
N SER A 76 3.91 -4.89 -11.60
CA SER A 76 2.79 -4.35 -12.39
C SER A 76 2.89 -4.75 -13.87
N GLY A 77 1.76 -5.09 -14.49
CA GLY A 77 1.70 -5.59 -15.87
C GLY A 77 2.35 -6.97 -16.10
N ALA A 78 2.85 -7.66 -15.07
CA ALA A 78 3.45 -8.98 -15.19
C ALA A 78 2.68 -10.11 -14.48
N ARG A 79 1.61 -9.80 -13.74
CA ARG A 79 0.83 -10.74 -12.89
C ARG A 79 0.48 -12.07 -13.58
N GLU A 80 0.00 -12.05 -14.83
CA GLU A 80 -0.35 -13.27 -15.58
C GLU A 80 0.83 -14.22 -15.83
N LYS A 81 2.07 -13.73 -15.77
CA LYS A 81 3.28 -14.55 -15.92
C LYS A 81 3.59 -15.38 -14.66
N ALA A 82 2.96 -15.06 -13.52
CA ALA A 82 3.10 -15.82 -12.28
C ALA A 82 2.40 -17.18 -12.35
N VAL A 83 1.25 -17.26 -13.03
CA VAL A 83 0.44 -18.48 -13.16
C VAL A 83 1.23 -19.68 -13.69
N PRO A 84 1.88 -19.64 -14.88
CA PRO A 84 2.63 -20.79 -15.40
C PRO A 84 3.85 -21.15 -14.54
N CYS A 85 4.41 -20.19 -13.79
CA CYS A 85 5.49 -20.41 -12.83
C CYS A 85 4.99 -21.19 -11.59
N PHE A 86 3.87 -20.80 -11.00
CA PHE A 86 3.24 -21.55 -9.89
C PHE A 86 2.74 -22.92 -10.34
N GLU A 87 2.14 -23.05 -11.53
CA GLU A 87 1.76 -24.36 -12.06
C GLU A 87 2.98 -25.29 -12.26
N ARG A 88 4.14 -24.76 -12.70
CA ARG A 88 5.37 -25.54 -12.84
C ARG A 88 5.87 -26.04 -11.48
N ALA A 89 5.90 -25.18 -10.47
CA ALA A 89 6.28 -25.56 -9.11
C ALA A 89 5.28 -26.56 -8.48
N MET A 90 3.97 -26.40 -8.72
CA MET A 90 2.91 -27.30 -8.27
C MET A 90 3.03 -28.70 -8.89
N ARG A 91 3.34 -28.79 -10.21
CA ARG A 91 3.65 -30.07 -10.89
C ARG A 91 4.87 -30.77 -10.30
N GLN A 92 5.77 -30.03 -9.66
CA GLN A 92 6.94 -30.52 -8.94
C GLN A 92 6.69 -30.70 -7.43
N GLN A 93 5.41 -30.67 -7.02
CA GLN A 93 4.91 -30.91 -5.66
C GLN A 93 5.36 -29.89 -4.60
N TYR A 94 5.79 -28.69 -5.01
CA TYR A 94 6.18 -27.62 -4.08
C TYR A 94 4.96 -27.06 -3.33
N THR A 95 4.94 -27.18 -2.00
CA THR A 95 3.77 -26.91 -1.15
C THR A 95 3.16 -25.52 -1.36
N GLU A 96 3.97 -24.46 -1.31
CA GLU A 96 3.46 -23.08 -1.35
C GLU A 96 2.90 -22.67 -2.72
N ALA A 97 3.27 -23.38 -3.78
CA ALA A 97 2.77 -23.13 -5.13
C ALA A 97 1.25 -23.35 -5.26
N TYR A 98 0.65 -24.21 -4.42
CA TYR A 98 -0.79 -24.40 -4.38
C TYR A 98 -1.52 -23.15 -3.84
N TYR A 99 -1.03 -22.57 -2.74
CA TYR A 99 -1.60 -21.34 -2.15
C TYR A 99 -1.44 -20.15 -3.12
N GLN A 100 -0.24 -19.96 -3.68
CA GLN A 100 0.01 -18.86 -4.62
C GLN A 100 -0.76 -19.02 -5.94
N LEU A 101 -0.94 -20.25 -6.46
CA LEU A 101 -1.80 -20.49 -7.62
C LEU A 101 -3.28 -20.26 -7.28
N GLY A 102 -3.73 -20.56 -6.06
CA GLY A 102 -5.07 -20.22 -5.57
C GLY A 102 -5.32 -18.71 -5.59
N LEU A 103 -4.39 -17.93 -5.02
CA LEU A 103 -4.41 -16.46 -5.06
C LEU A 103 -4.34 -15.87 -6.48
N ALA A 104 -3.78 -16.60 -7.45
CA ALA A 104 -3.76 -16.21 -8.85
C ALA A 104 -5.07 -16.58 -9.56
N ARG A 105 -5.62 -17.78 -9.33
CA ARG A 105 -6.92 -18.23 -9.87
C ARG A 105 -8.08 -17.37 -9.38
N HIS A 106 -8.05 -16.96 -8.11
CA HIS A 106 -8.98 -15.99 -7.54
C HIS A 106 -8.99 -14.67 -8.32
N ARG A 107 -7.81 -14.11 -8.64
CA ARG A 107 -7.66 -12.87 -9.45
C ARG A 107 -8.11 -13.04 -10.91
N GLN A 108 -8.11 -14.26 -11.43
CA GLN A 108 -8.67 -14.66 -12.73
C GLN A 108 -10.18 -15.01 -12.65
N GLU A 109 -10.86 -14.73 -11.53
CA GLU A 109 -12.28 -15.06 -11.27
C GLU A 109 -12.62 -16.56 -11.33
N ARG A 110 -11.60 -17.42 -11.32
CA ARG A 110 -11.70 -18.88 -11.29
C ARG A 110 -11.86 -19.37 -9.84
N PHE A 111 -12.90 -18.86 -9.17
CA PHE A 111 -13.10 -18.98 -7.73
C PHE A 111 -13.18 -20.43 -7.24
N ASP A 112 -13.82 -21.33 -7.99
CA ASP A 112 -13.91 -22.75 -7.60
C ASP A 112 -12.53 -23.45 -7.67
N GLU A 113 -11.72 -23.18 -8.69
CA GLU A 113 -10.34 -23.67 -8.75
C GLU A 113 -9.47 -23.09 -7.62
N ALA A 114 -9.67 -21.83 -7.25
CA ALA A 114 -8.98 -21.23 -6.12
C ALA A 114 -9.35 -21.94 -4.81
N ILE A 115 -10.65 -22.17 -4.56
CA ILE A 115 -11.16 -22.91 -3.40
C ILE A 115 -10.60 -24.34 -3.37
N ASP A 116 -10.57 -25.05 -4.50
CA ASP A 116 -9.98 -26.40 -4.59
C ASP A 116 -8.47 -26.40 -4.32
N LEU A 117 -7.73 -25.41 -4.82
CA LEU A 117 -6.30 -25.24 -4.55
C LEU A 117 -6.01 -24.95 -3.08
N PHE A 118 -6.81 -24.10 -2.44
CA PHE A 118 -6.71 -23.82 -1.00
C PHE A 118 -7.10 -25.03 -0.14
N ASN A 119 -8.21 -25.71 -0.45
CA ASN A 119 -8.61 -26.96 0.21
C ASN A 119 -7.54 -28.04 0.07
N ARG A 120 -6.94 -28.18 -1.13
CA ARG A 120 -5.83 -29.09 -1.39
C ARG A 120 -4.59 -28.70 -0.58
N TYR A 121 -4.28 -27.40 -0.54
CA TYR A 121 -3.16 -26.87 0.24
C TYR A 121 -3.29 -27.24 1.73
N LYS A 122 -4.46 -27.08 2.38
CA LYS A 122 -4.65 -27.48 3.79
C LYS A 122 -4.25 -28.94 4.10
N GLN A 123 -4.35 -29.84 3.13
CA GLN A 123 -3.97 -31.26 3.24
C GLN A 123 -2.47 -31.54 3.05
N LEU A 124 -1.66 -30.53 2.70
CA LEU A 124 -0.21 -30.65 2.53
C LEU A 124 0.54 -30.46 3.86
N LYS A 125 1.76 -31.00 3.90
CA LYS A 125 2.72 -30.86 5.00
C LYS A 125 3.70 -29.72 4.71
N GLU A 126 4.41 -29.29 5.76
CA GLU A 126 5.50 -28.31 5.64
C GLU A 126 5.02 -27.01 4.98
N ARG A 127 3.89 -26.49 5.51
CA ARG A 127 3.22 -25.28 5.06
C ARG A 127 3.71 -24.04 5.80
N ALA A 128 3.99 -22.97 5.05
CA ALA A 128 4.23 -21.64 5.59
C ALA A 128 2.95 -20.92 6.05
N ILE A 129 1.81 -21.17 5.39
CA ILE A 129 0.55 -20.45 5.63
C ILE A 129 -0.37 -21.25 6.56
N ALA A 130 -0.82 -20.57 7.63
CA ALA A 130 -1.68 -21.12 8.68
C ALA A 130 -3.13 -21.28 8.23
N ASP A 131 -3.84 -22.25 8.82
CA ASP A 131 -5.19 -22.65 8.39
C ASP A 131 -6.21 -21.49 8.39
N ALA A 132 -6.13 -20.54 9.33
CA ALA A 132 -7.02 -19.38 9.38
C ALA A 132 -6.90 -18.46 8.15
N GLU A 133 -5.69 -18.22 7.66
CA GLU A 133 -5.44 -17.43 6.44
C GLU A 133 -5.93 -18.18 5.19
N VAL A 134 -5.82 -19.51 5.17
CA VAL A 134 -6.36 -20.33 4.08
C VAL A 134 -7.90 -20.35 4.11
N ASP A 135 -8.51 -20.43 5.29
CA ASP A 135 -9.97 -20.37 5.45
C ASP A 135 -10.54 -18.97 5.14
N HIS A 136 -9.77 -17.90 5.40
CA HIS A 136 -10.08 -16.55 4.93
C HIS A 136 -10.04 -16.48 3.40
N ALA A 137 -8.96 -16.93 2.76
CA ALA A 137 -8.84 -16.95 1.31
C ALA A 137 -9.96 -17.76 0.62
N VAL A 138 -10.40 -18.88 1.22
CA VAL A 138 -11.58 -19.65 0.79
C VAL A 138 -12.89 -18.87 0.98
N THR A 139 -13.03 -18.14 2.09
CA THR A 139 -14.23 -17.34 2.41
C THR A 139 -14.36 -16.15 1.46
N VAL A 140 -13.27 -15.43 1.22
CA VAL A 140 -13.16 -14.35 0.21
C VAL A 140 -13.51 -14.87 -1.18
N CYS A 141 -13.06 -16.07 -1.58
CA CYS A 141 -13.47 -16.65 -2.87
C CYS A 141 -14.98 -16.95 -2.96
N ARG A 142 -15.64 -17.32 -1.85
CA ARG A 142 -17.10 -17.50 -1.81
C ARG A 142 -17.84 -16.17 -1.88
N GLN A 143 -17.38 -15.16 -1.12
CA GLN A 143 -17.95 -13.82 -1.13
C GLN A 143 -17.84 -13.17 -2.51
N ALA A 144 -16.65 -13.19 -3.13
CA ALA A 144 -16.47 -12.72 -4.50
C ALA A 144 -17.39 -13.44 -5.50
N LYS A 145 -17.51 -14.78 -5.41
CA LYS A 145 -18.37 -15.59 -6.29
C LYS A 145 -19.87 -15.25 -6.20
N GLU A 146 -20.33 -14.70 -5.08
CA GLU A 146 -21.67 -14.15 -4.96
C GLU A 146 -21.73 -12.69 -5.45
N LEU A 147 -20.78 -11.84 -5.04
CA LEU A 147 -20.77 -10.42 -5.39
C LEU A 147 -20.59 -10.15 -6.91
N VAL A 148 -19.95 -11.04 -7.68
CA VAL A 148 -19.92 -10.94 -9.16
C VAL A 148 -21.26 -11.26 -9.83
N ARG A 149 -22.25 -11.84 -9.13
CA ARG A 149 -23.57 -12.18 -9.71
C ARG A 149 -24.50 -10.98 -9.78
N GLU A 150 -24.34 -10.03 -8.85
CA GLU A 150 -25.13 -8.80 -8.76
C GLU A 150 -24.22 -7.58 -8.91
N PRO A 151 -23.57 -7.39 -10.08
CA PRO A 151 -22.58 -6.33 -10.28
C PRO A 151 -23.23 -4.95 -10.18
N VAL A 152 -22.74 -4.13 -9.25
CA VAL A 152 -23.28 -2.78 -9.01
C VAL A 152 -22.94 -1.88 -10.20
N ASN A 153 -23.96 -1.25 -10.79
CA ASN A 153 -23.87 -0.50 -12.04
C ASN A 153 -23.12 0.84 -11.89
N VAL A 154 -21.79 0.78 -11.86
CA VAL A 154 -20.91 1.90 -11.51
C VAL A 154 -20.06 2.28 -12.72
N ARG A 155 -20.26 3.50 -13.22
CA ARG A 155 -19.54 4.03 -14.39
C ARG A 155 -18.32 4.85 -13.97
N ILE A 156 -17.22 4.16 -13.68
CA ILE A 156 -15.89 4.78 -13.55
C ILE A 156 -15.55 5.51 -14.85
N ARG A 157 -14.94 6.70 -14.75
CA ARG A 157 -14.43 7.48 -15.89
C ARG A 157 -13.03 8.00 -15.57
N ASN A 158 -12.13 7.94 -16.54
CA ASN A 158 -10.89 8.71 -16.50
C ASN A 158 -11.23 10.21 -16.51
N MET A 159 -10.53 11.04 -15.73
CA MET A 159 -10.80 12.48 -15.59
C MET A 159 -10.18 13.32 -16.72
N GLY A 160 -9.55 12.67 -17.70
CA GLY A 160 -8.90 13.30 -18.84
C GLY A 160 -7.46 13.73 -18.52
N ALA A 161 -6.67 13.98 -19.57
CA ALA A 161 -5.26 14.35 -19.48
C ALA A 161 -4.97 15.71 -18.79
N GLN A 162 -6.01 16.45 -18.41
CA GLN A 162 -5.89 17.62 -17.52
C GLN A 162 -5.56 17.19 -16.08
N ILE A 163 -6.15 16.09 -15.62
CA ILE A 163 -5.95 15.52 -14.28
C ILE A 163 -5.03 14.31 -14.34
N ASN A 164 -5.38 13.29 -15.12
CA ASN A 164 -4.65 12.02 -15.14
C ASN A 164 -3.40 12.10 -16.03
N SER A 165 -2.30 11.54 -15.51
CA SER A 165 -1.01 11.39 -16.16
C SER A 165 -0.78 9.94 -16.61
N SER A 166 0.41 9.66 -17.17
CA SER A 166 0.90 8.28 -17.38
C SER A 166 1.62 7.70 -16.16
N ALA A 167 1.72 8.46 -15.06
CA ALA A 167 2.26 8.01 -13.79
C ALA A 167 1.14 7.60 -12.82
N HIS A 168 1.49 7.25 -11.59
CA HIS A 168 0.48 6.99 -10.55
C HIS A 168 -0.10 8.32 -10.05
N ASP A 169 -1.43 8.42 -10.09
CA ASP A 169 -2.24 9.49 -9.50
C ASP A 169 -3.24 8.87 -8.52
N TYR A 170 -3.26 9.33 -7.26
CA TYR A 170 -4.01 8.70 -6.17
C TYR A 170 -4.32 9.70 -5.04
N CYS A 171 -5.06 9.22 -4.04
CA CYS A 171 -5.55 10.02 -2.91
C CYS A 171 -6.20 11.37 -3.25
N PRO A 172 -7.22 11.40 -4.15
CA PRO A 172 -7.93 12.62 -4.47
C PRO A 172 -8.83 13.09 -3.33
N LEU A 173 -8.62 14.33 -2.90
CA LEU A 173 -9.39 15.04 -1.89
C LEU A 173 -10.08 16.24 -2.54
N VAL A 174 -11.39 16.34 -2.41
CA VAL A 174 -12.19 17.42 -2.99
C VAL A 174 -12.86 18.25 -1.90
N THR A 175 -12.94 19.55 -2.13
CA THR A 175 -13.70 20.50 -1.31
C THR A 175 -15.21 20.30 -1.49
N ALA A 176 -16.03 20.65 -0.49
CA ALA A 176 -17.46 20.31 -0.45
C ALA A 176 -18.36 21.12 -1.39
N ASP A 177 -17.83 22.18 -2.02
CA ASP A 177 -18.43 22.83 -3.19
C ASP A 177 -18.24 22.01 -4.48
N GLY A 178 -17.21 21.15 -4.51
CA GLY A 178 -16.75 20.38 -5.66
C GLY A 178 -15.74 21.13 -6.55
N ASP A 179 -15.24 22.30 -6.13
CA ASP A 179 -14.51 23.24 -7.01
C ASP A 179 -12.99 23.18 -6.91
N GLN A 180 -12.41 22.71 -5.80
CA GLN A 180 -10.97 22.47 -5.69
C GLN A 180 -10.67 21.00 -5.39
N LEU A 181 -9.86 20.39 -6.26
CA LEU A 181 -9.29 19.06 -6.12
C LEU A 181 -7.83 19.17 -5.67
N PHE A 182 -7.42 18.34 -4.71
CA PHE A 182 -6.03 18.04 -4.39
C PHE A 182 -5.82 16.54 -4.55
N PHE A 183 -4.63 16.09 -4.95
CA PHE A 183 -4.32 14.67 -5.09
C PHE A 183 -2.81 14.42 -5.08
N THR A 184 -2.39 13.20 -4.73
CA THR A 184 -1.00 12.77 -4.79
C THR A 184 -0.64 12.29 -6.19
N SER A 185 0.55 12.65 -6.70
CA SER A 185 1.03 12.17 -8.01
C SER A 185 2.53 11.91 -8.04
N ARG A 186 2.93 10.88 -8.80
CA ARG A 186 4.33 10.52 -9.09
C ARG A 186 4.76 10.89 -10.50
N ARG A 187 4.17 11.97 -11.04
CA ARG A 187 4.47 12.50 -12.38
C ARG A 187 5.80 13.26 -12.43
N GLU A 188 6.28 13.47 -13.66
CA GLU A 188 7.40 14.37 -13.92
C GLU A 188 7.05 15.81 -13.53
N GLY A 189 8.03 16.54 -12.96
CA GLY A 189 7.80 17.84 -12.34
C GLY A 189 7.56 17.80 -10.83
N THR A 190 7.80 16.66 -10.17
CA THR A 190 7.84 16.57 -8.69
C THR A 190 8.93 17.46 -8.09
N THR A 191 8.71 17.92 -6.86
CA THR A 191 9.63 18.79 -6.12
C THR A 191 10.90 18.00 -5.75
N GLY A 192 12.07 18.63 -5.92
CA GLY A 192 13.38 17.96 -5.79
C GLY A 192 13.74 17.00 -6.93
N GLY A 193 12.77 16.52 -7.72
CA GLY A 193 13.00 15.68 -8.92
C GLY A 193 13.52 14.27 -8.66
N LEU A 194 13.51 13.80 -7.40
CA LEU A 194 14.03 12.49 -7.01
C LEU A 194 13.17 11.33 -7.53
N LYS A 195 13.75 10.13 -7.54
CA LYS A 195 13.12 8.89 -7.98
C LYS A 195 13.37 7.74 -7.01
N ASP A 196 12.41 6.82 -6.92
CA ASP A 196 12.58 5.56 -6.22
C ASP A 196 13.41 4.54 -7.05
N PRO A 197 13.86 3.41 -6.45
CA PRO A 197 14.57 2.36 -7.18
C PRO A 197 13.76 1.72 -8.33
N GLY A 198 12.44 1.86 -8.33
CA GLY A 198 11.56 1.47 -9.43
C GLY A 198 11.49 2.47 -10.58
N GLY A 199 12.22 3.60 -10.49
CA GLY A 199 12.28 4.65 -11.52
C GLY A 199 11.09 5.61 -11.55
N GLN A 200 10.17 5.51 -10.60
CA GLN A 200 9.07 6.48 -10.44
C GLN A 200 9.56 7.72 -9.72
N TYR A 201 9.01 8.89 -10.04
CA TYR A 201 9.27 10.11 -9.27
C TYR A 201 8.74 9.98 -7.84
N PHE A 202 9.39 10.68 -6.91
CA PHE A 202 8.85 10.87 -5.56
C PHE A 202 7.48 11.54 -5.63
N GLU A 203 6.59 11.13 -4.72
CA GLU A 203 5.22 11.63 -4.68
C GLU A 203 5.15 13.08 -4.19
N ASP A 204 4.35 13.89 -4.88
CA ASP A 204 4.07 15.28 -4.57
C ASP A 204 2.55 15.51 -4.57
N ILE A 205 2.09 16.55 -3.87
CA ILE A 205 0.71 17.02 -3.94
C ILE A 205 0.52 17.90 -5.18
N TYR A 206 -0.56 17.64 -5.90
CA TYR A 206 -1.04 18.42 -7.05
C TYR A 206 -2.44 18.94 -6.79
N THR A 207 -2.83 20.00 -7.48
CA THR A 207 -4.17 20.59 -7.37
C THR A 207 -4.73 20.99 -8.73
N ALA A 208 -6.06 20.96 -8.84
CA ALA A 208 -6.79 21.48 -9.99
C ALA A 208 -8.08 22.16 -9.52
N ARG A 209 -8.56 23.13 -10.31
CA ARG A 209 -9.82 23.83 -10.06
C ARG A 209 -10.86 23.42 -11.11
N ARG A 210 -12.11 23.23 -10.68
CA ARG A 210 -13.25 23.05 -11.57
C ARG A 210 -13.70 24.39 -12.16
N VAL A 211 -13.97 24.42 -13.45
CA VAL A 211 -14.45 25.59 -14.21
C VAL A 211 -15.60 25.12 -15.09
N GLY A 212 -16.83 25.28 -14.60
CA GLY A 212 -18.00 24.63 -15.20
C GLY A 212 -17.89 23.10 -15.09
N ASP A 213 -18.17 22.39 -16.18
CA ASP A 213 -18.08 20.92 -16.23
C ASP A 213 -16.64 20.39 -16.48
N MET A 214 -15.63 21.26 -16.52
CA MET A 214 -14.24 20.90 -16.82
C MET A 214 -13.31 21.13 -15.63
N TRP A 215 -12.23 20.35 -15.57
CA TRP A 215 -11.11 20.60 -14.66
C TRP A 215 -10.00 21.36 -15.38
N SER A 216 -9.30 22.25 -14.66
CA SER A 216 -8.03 22.82 -15.12
C SER A 216 -6.97 21.73 -15.29
N ASN A 217 -5.88 22.04 -16.01
CA ASN A 217 -4.63 21.31 -15.85
C ASN A 217 -4.27 21.22 -14.36
N ALA A 218 -3.82 20.05 -13.92
CA ALA A 218 -3.28 19.85 -12.59
C ALA A 218 -1.91 20.53 -12.45
N MET A 219 -1.74 21.29 -11.39
CA MET A 219 -0.53 22.04 -11.05
C MET A 219 0.08 21.48 -9.77
N ASN A 220 1.41 21.42 -9.70
CA ASN A 220 2.13 21.10 -8.48
C ASN A 220 1.85 22.20 -7.43
N VAL A 221 1.53 21.85 -6.18
CA VAL A 221 1.26 22.87 -5.14
C VAL A 221 2.52 23.55 -4.62
N HIS A 222 3.68 22.92 -4.85
CA HIS A 222 5.01 23.34 -4.41
C HIS A 222 5.11 23.55 -2.87
N GLY A 223 6.21 24.16 -2.44
CA GLY A 223 6.38 24.54 -1.04
C GLY A 223 5.34 25.58 -0.59
N PRO A 224 4.83 25.50 0.64
CA PRO A 224 5.39 24.72 1.75
C PRO A 224 4.78 23.33 1.95
N LEU A 225 3.77 22.92 1.17
CA LEU A 225 3.18 21.58 1.28
C LEU A 225 4.16 20.50 0.79
N ASN A 226 4.73 20.69 -0.39
CA ASN A 226 5.68 19.74 -0.98
C ASN A 226 7.13 20.05 -0.58
N THR A 227 7.94 19.00 -0.41
CA THR A 227 9.37 19.06 -0.11
C THR A 227 10.19 18.33 -1.19
N ALA A 228 11.49 18.12 -0.98
CA ALA A 228 12.29 17.26 -1.86
C ALA A 228 12.22 15.75 -1.49
N LEU A 229 11.34 15.38 -0.54
CA LEU A 229 11.09 13.99 -0.15
C LEU A 229 9.79 13.51 -0.82
N GLN A 230 8.99 12.73 -0.11
CA GLN A 230 7.69 12.25 -0.55
C GLN A 230 6.61 12.89 0.33
N ASP A 231 5.66 13.58 -0.31
CA ASP A 231 4.56 14.33 0.30
C ASP A 231 3.23 13.92 -0.35
N ALA A 232 2.31 13.40 0.45
CA ALA A 232 1.03 12.86 -0.01
C ALA A 232 -0.16 13.50 0.71
N THR A 233 -1.24 13.80 -0.02
CA THR A 233 -2.53 14.15 0.58
C THR A 233 -3.14 12.95 1.29
N VAL A 234 -3.69 13.13 2.49
CA VAL A 234 -4.52 12.10 3.16
C VAL A 234 -5.85 12.65 3.67
N GLY A 235 -5.85 13.82 4.32
CA GLY A 235 -7.05 14.47 4.86
C GLY A 235 -7.22 15.90 4.37
N LEU A 236 -8.46 16.35 4.20
CA LEU A 236 -8.83 17.71 3.82
C LEU A 236 -10.15 18.05 4.53
N SER A 237 -10.27 19.23 5.12
CA SER A 237 -11.52 19.70 5.70
C SER A 237 -12.55 20.04 4.60
N PRO A 238 -13.86 20.02 4.87
CA PRO A 238 -14.87 20.27 3.82
C PRO A 238 -14.75 21.63 3.13
N ASP A 239 -14.30 22.67 3.86
CA ASP A 239 -14.01 24.02 3.40
C ASP A 239 -12.59 24.18 2.79
N GLY A 240 -11.76 23.13 2.88
CA GLY A 240 -10.35 23.13 2.52
C GLY A 240 -9.51 24.15 3.31
N SER A 241 -9.90 24.54 4.52
CA SER A 241 -9.09 25.41 5.40
C SER A 241 -7.96 24.67 6.13
N SER A 242 -8.07 23.34 6.28
CA SER A 242 -7.03 22.47 6.83
C SER A 242 -6.81 21.23 5.96
N MET A 243 -5.55 20.79 5.87
CA MET A 243 -5.12 19.60 5.16
C MET A 243 -4.18 18.79 6.06
N ILE A 244 -4.43 17.48 6.15
CA ILE A 244 -3.48 16.52 6.70
C ILE A 244 -2.72 15.90 5.52
N ILE A 245 -1.40 16.00 5.59
CA ILE A 245 -0.48 15.33 4.65
C ILE A 245 0.26 14.21 5.37
N TYR A 246 0.62 13.17 4.63
CA TYR A 246 1.64 12.22 5.04
C TYR A 246 2.97 12.61 4.41
N ARG A 247 4.07 12.53 5.17
CA ARG A 247 5.42 12.86 4.69
C ARG A 247 6.43 11.78 5.10
N THR A 248 7.16 11.23 4.15
CA THR A 248 8.25 10.28 4.43
C THR A 248 9.41 10.96 5.16
N GLY A 249 9.99 10.26 6.14
CA GLY A 249 11.17 10.67 6.88
C GLY A 249 12.44 10.74 6.04
N LYS A 250 13.49 11.37 6.60
CA LYS A 250 14.80 11.53 5.93
C LYS A 250 15.59 10.21 5.77
N ASP A 251 15.14 9.15 6.40
CA ASP A 251 15.64 7.78 6.22
C ASP A 251 15.02 7.07 4.99
N LEU A 252 13.99 7.67 4.37
CA LEU A 252 13.16 7.09 3.31
C LEU A 252 12.42 5.81 3.73
N VAL A 253 12.21 5.60 5.04
CA VAL A 253 11.60 4.40 5.64
C VAL A 253 10.49 4.73 6.63
N SER A 254 10.68 5.73 7.49
CA SER A 254 9.65 6.24 8.39
C SER A 254 8.79 7.32 7.70
N GLY A 255 7.79 7.84 8.39
CA GLY A 255 7.01 8.99 7.93
C GLY A 255 5.76 9.21 8.76
N ASP A 256 5.40 10.48 8.88
CA ASP A 256 4.48 11.02 9.88
C ASP A 256 3.37 11.86 9.22
N LEU A 257 2.30 12.11 9.98
CA LEU A 257 1.23 13.03 9.61
C LEU A 257 1.54 14.48 10.03
N PHE A 258 1.21 15.44 9.17
CA PHE A 258 1.37 16.87 9.42
C PHE A 258 0.07 17.62 9.08
N GLU A 259 -0.33 18.60 9.89
CA GLU A 259 -1.46 19.51 9.61
C GLU A 259 -0.93 20.82 8.98
N SER A 260 -1.48 21.23 7.84
CA SER A 260 -1.26 22.56 7.26
C SER A 260 -2.59 23.31 7.14
N ARG A 261 -2.56 24.63 7.33
CA ARG A 261 -3.75 25.50 7.30
C ARG A 261 -3.66 26.54 6.19
N ARG A 262 -4.79 26.76 5.50
CA ARG A 262 -4.90 27.69 4.38
C ARG A 262 -5.45 29.05 4.84
N MET A 263 -4.69 30.11 4.56
CA MET A 263 -5.05 31.50 4.81
C MET A 263 -5.07 32.26 3.47
N GLY A 264 -6.27 32.54 2.95
CA GLY A 264 -6.44 32.97 1.56
C GLY A 264 -5.95 31.88 0.60
N ASP A 265 -5.16 32.24 -0.40
CA ASP A 265 -4.59 31.28 -1.37
C ASP A 265 -3.29 30.60 -0.89
N LYS A 266 -2.87 30.78 0.37
CA LYS A 266 -1.59 30.28 0.89
C LYS A 266 -1.76 29.25 1.99
N TRP A 267 -1.05 28.13 1.87
CA TRP A 267 -0.87 27.14 2.92
C TRP A 267 0.23 27.55 3.91
N SER A 268 0.08 27.18 5.18
CA SER A 268 1.14 27.26 6.18
C SER A 268 2.22 26.21 5.93
N ILE A 269 3.37 26.36 6.56
CA ILE A 269 4.27 25.22 6.75
C ILE A 269 3.46 24.11 7.48
N PRO A 270 3.50 22.85 7.03
CA PRO A 270 2.84 21.75 7.71
C PRO A 270 3.51 21.50 9.08
N ASP A 271 2.73 21.63 10.15
CA ASP A 271 3.16 21.34 11.52
C ASP A 271 2.95 19.85 11.82
N MET A 272 3.92 19.21 12.48
CA MET A 272 3.85 17.77 12.78
C MET A 272 2.72 17.48 13.76
N MET A 273 1.89 16.48 13.49
CA MET A 273 0.81 16.08 14.40
C MET A 273 1.38 15.48 15.69
N THR A 274 0.57 15.52 16.76
CA THR A 274 1.03 15.18 18.12
C THR A 274 1.31 13.69 18.29
N GLU A 275 2.08 13.34 19.34
CA GLU A 275 2.42 11.96 19.75
C GLU A 275 1.21 11.05 20.05
N ARG A 276 0.00 11.61 20.12
CA ARG A 276 -1.26 10.84 20.23
C ARG A 276 -1.67 10.23 18.89
N ILE A 277 -1.32 10.91 17.79
CA ILE A 277 -1.52 10.49 16.40
C ILE A 277 -0.23 9.83 15.91
N ASN A 278 0.85 10.59 15.68
CA ASN A 278 2.13 10.04 15.21
C ASN A 278 2.82 9.25 16.33
N SER A 279 3.21 8.00 16.07
CA SER A 279 3.75 7.09 17.08
C SER A 279 5.00 6.35 16.57
N GLN A 280 5.44 5.30 17.29
CA GLN A 280 6.49 4.39 16.81
C GLN A 280 5.96 3.33 15.81
N HIS A 281 4.67 3.42 15.49
CA HIS A 281 3.90 2.58 14.58
C HIS A 281 3.58 3.35 13.30
N HIS A 282 2.88 2.74 12.35
CA HIS A 282 2.64 3.36 11.04
C HIS A 282 1.25 3.97 10.95
N GLU A 283 1.18 5.29 10.80
CA GLU A 283 -0.05 6.06 10.59
C GLU A 283 -0.18 6.62 9.14
N PRO A 284 -0.47 5.79 8.12
CA PRO A 284 -0.45 6.22 6.71
C PRO A 284 -1.65 7.04 6.23
N SER A 285 -2.82 6.97 6.88
CA SER A 285 -4.07 7.53 6.36
C SER A 285 -4.89 8.25 7.44
N ALA A 286 -5.54 9.35 7.08
CA ALA A 286 -6.43 10.12 7.96
C ALA A 286 -7.60 10.79 7.21
N SER A 287 -8.63 11.22 7.95
CA SER A 287 -9.72 12.08 7.50
C SER A 287 -10.05 13.09 8.59
N ILE A 288 -10.19 14.36 8.22
CA ILE A 288 -10.82 15.37 9.09
C ILE A 288 -12.34 15.13 9.06
N ALA A 289 -13.02 15.27 10.19
CA ALA A 289 -14.49 15.23 10.28
C ALA A 289 -15.11 16.60 9.95
N PRO A 290 -16.40 16.69 9.57
CA PRO A 290 -16.98 17.95 9.08
C PRO A 290 -16.97 19.12 10.06
N SER A 291 -16.87 18.84 11.36
CA SER A 291 -16.75 19.80 12.46
C SER A 291 -15.34 20.38 12.66
N ASN A 292 -14.31 19.84 11.97
CA ASN A 292 -12.89 20.17 12.11
C ASN A 292 -12.28 19.96 13.52
N ASP A 293 -13.03 19.37 14.45
CA ASP A 293 -12.60 19.01 15.81
C ASP A 293 -12.41 17.49 16.01
N GLU A 294 -12.79 16.63 15.07
CA GLU A 294 -12.44 15.20 15.08
C GLU A 294 -11.58 14.80 13.87
N ILE A 295 -10.72 13.80 14.08
CA ILE A 295 -9.94 13.13 13.04
C ILE A 295 -10.12 11.62 13.19
N TYR A 296 -10.31 10.96 12.05
CA TYR A 296 -10.31 9.51 11.89
C TYR A 296 -9.00 9.09 11.23
N PHE A 297 -8.27 8.12 11.77
CA PHE A 297 -6.96 7.72 11.26
C PHE A 297 -6.66 6.23 11.45
N THR A 298 -5.69 5.71 10.70
CA THR A 298 -5.25 4.30 10.70
C THR A 298 -3.98 4.10 11.51
N SER A 299 -3.77 2.97 12.19
CA SER A 299 -2.50 2.66 12.85
C SER A 299 -2.23 1.14 13.03
N ASP A 300 -0.96 0.70 12.92
CA ASP A 300 -0.50 -0.63 13.39
C ASP A 300 0.02 -0.64 14.85
N ARG A 301 -0.61 0.16 15.73
CA ARG A 301 -0.27 0.24 17.17
C ARG A 301 -0.83 -0.93 18.00
N PRO A 302 -0.12 -1.37 19.07
CA PRO A 302 -0.58 -2.45 19.94
C PRO A 302 -1.90 -2.12 20.63
N GLY A 303 -2.74 -3.15 20.80
CA GLY A 303 -4.07 -3.02 21.39
C GLY A 303 -5.20 -2.75 20.38
N GLY A 304 -4.89 -2.77 19.08
CA GLY A 304 -5.89 -2.98 18.02
C GLY A 304 -6.36 -4.44 17.91
N PHE A 305 -7.22 -4.70 16.93
CA PHE A 305 -7.81 -6.01 16.63
C PHE A 305 -7.01 -6.83 15.60
N GLY A 306 -6.21 -6.17 14.74
CA GLY A 306 -5.53 -6.81 13.63
C GLY A 306 -4.16 -6.25 13.27
N GLY A 307 -3.95 -6.08 11.97
CA GLY A 307 -2.74 -5.52 11.37
C GLY A 307 -2.74 -4.00 11.36
N ARG A 308 -3.81 -3.36 10.85
CA ARG A 308 -4.02 -1.90 10.92
C ARG A 308 -5.46 -1.60 11.28
N ASP A 309 -5.63 -0.87 12.35
CA ASP A 309 -6.93 -0.52 12.93
C ASP A 309 -7.30 0.94 12.64
N LEU A 310 -8.60 1.24 12.58
CA LEU A 310 -9.13 2.59 12.60
C LEU A 310 -9.32 3.11 14.02
N TYR A 311 -8.98 4.39 14.19
CA TYR A 311 -9.09 5.16 15.42
C TYR A 311 -9.77 6.51 15.16
N ARG A 312 -10.47 7.04 16.17
CA ARG A 312 -10.99 8.41 16.25
C ARG A 312 -10.24 9.17 17.34
N ILE A 313 -9.97 10.45 17.10
CA ILE A 313 -9.40 11.38 18.08
C ILE A 313 -10.12 12.73 17.97
N ARG A 314 -10.42 13.37 19.12
CA ARG A 314 -11.19 14.63 19.16
C ARG A 314 -10.44 15.73 19.89
N ARG A 315 -10.69 16.98 19.50
CA ARG A 315 -10.12 18.17 20.13
C ARG A 315 -10.89 18.48 21.41
N LEU A 316 -10.18 18.68 22.50
CA LEU A 316 -10.72 18.95 23.83
C LEU A 316 -10.89 20.47 24.03
N PRO A 317 -11.68 20.91 25.03
CA PRO A 317 -11.88 22.35 25.30
C PRO A 317 -10.61 23.15 25.67
N ASN A 318 -9.50 22.48 26.00
CA ASN A 318 -8.19 23.11 26.20
C ASN A 318 -7.38 23.28 24.88
N GLY A 319 -7.92 22.84 23.74
CA GLY A 319 -7.28 22.90 22.41
C GLY A 319 -6.44 21.67 22.05
N GLU A 320 -6.12 20.80 23.03
CA GLU A 320 -5.36 19.56 22.82
C GLU A 320 -6.20 18.47 22.13
N TRP A 321 -5.53 17.46 21.59
CA TRP A 321 -6.20 16.23 21.15
C TRP A 321 -6.42 15.26 22.33
N SER A 322 -7.52 14.50 22.29
CA SER A 322 -7.86 13.43 23.23
C SER A 322 -6.90 12.25 23.12
N LEU A 323 -7.01 11.25 24.00
CA LEU A 323 -6.49 9.92 23.67
C LEU A 323 -7.23 9.36 22.42
N PRO A 324 -6.56 8.56 21.58
CA PRO A 324 -7.18 7.92 20.42
C PRO A 324 -8.07 6.75 20.86
N LEU A 325 -9.29 6.71 20.34
CA LEU A 325 -10.29 5.69 20.57
C LEU A 325 -10.33 4.74 19.37
N ASN A 326 -10.04 3.46 19.57
CA ASN A 326 -10.22 2.43 18.54
C ASN A 326 -11.72 2.27 18.19
N LEU A 327 -12.06 2.06 16.91
CA LEU A 327 -13.47 1.98 16.47
C LEU A 327 -14.17 0.65 16.79
N GLY A 328 -13.46 -0.32 17.38
CA GLY A 328 -14.04 -1.56 17.90
C GLY A 328 -14.19 -2.68 16.84
N PRO A 329 -14.56 -3.90 17.27
CA PRO A 329 -14.53 -5.11 16.44
C PRO A 329 -15.61 -5.17 15.35
N THR A 330 -16.57 -4.23 15.36
CA THR A 330 -17.52 -4.06 14.27
C THR A 330 -16.85 -3.42 13.05
N VAL A 331 -15.90 -2.50 13.27
CA VAL A 331 -15.23 -1.75 12.19
C VAL A 331 -13.85 -2.34 11.89
N ASN A 332 -13.09 -2.71 12.92
CA ASN A 332 -11.74 -3.24 12.80
C ASN A 332 -11.74 -4.78 12.85
N THR A 333 -10.91 -5.40 12.00
CA THR A 333 -10.85 -6.84 11.79
C THR A 333 -9.48 -7.40 12.23
N PRO A 334 -9.24 -8.71 12.17
CA PRO A 334 -7.90 -9.29 12.33
C PRO A 334 -6.89 -8.92 11.22
N TYR A 335 -7.27 -8.11 10.23
CA TYR A 335 -6.48 -7.79 9.04
C TYR A 335 -6.16 -6.28 8.97
N ASP A 336 -6.21 -5.65 7.79
CA ASP A 336 -5.96 -4.21 7.63
C ASP A 336 -7.24 -3.45 7.25
N GLU A 337 -7.56 -2.44 8.05
CA GLU A 337 -8.38 -1.30 7.66
C GLU A 337 -7.51 -0.10 7.24
N ASP A 338 -7.93 0.63 6.21
CA ASP A 338 -7.17 1.74 5.62
C ASP A 338 -8.07 2.87 5.08
N ALA A 339 -7.45 4.01 4.75
CA ALA A 339 -8.03 5.09 3.95
C ALA A 339 -9.41 5.62 4.42
N PRO A 340 -9.60 5.96 5.71
CA PRO A 340 -10.87 6.47 6.22
C PRO A 340 -11.30 7.76 5.50
N PHE A 341 -12.60 7.93 5.39
CA PHE A 341 -13.28 9.14 4.97
C PHE A 341 -14.58 9.32 5.76
N MET A 342 -14.62 10.32 6.64
CA MET A 342 -15.88 10.74 7.27
C MET A 342 -16.65 11.65 6.31
N HIS A 343 -17.87 11.27 5.97
CA HIS A 343 -18.73 12.00 5.05
C HIS A 343 -19.22 13.33 5.65
N SER A 344 -19.68 14.25 4.79
CA SER A 344 -20.23 15.57 5.16
C SER A 344 -21.50 15.54 6.03
N ASP A 345 -22.09 14.37 6.27
CA ASP A 345 -23.19 14.17 7.23
C ASP A 345 -22.71 13.94 8.69
N GLY A 346 -21.39 13.77 8.91
CA GLY A 346 -20.79 13.51 10.22
C GLY A 346 -21.13 12.15 10.82
N THR A 347 -21.75 11.24 10.06
CA THR A 347 -22.24 9.94 10.56
C THR A 347 -21.92 8.76 9.64
N THR A 348 -21.77 8.95 8.33
CA THR A 348 -21.31 7.92 7.39
C THR A 348 -19.78 7.89 7.36
N LEU A 349 -19.17 6.80 7.82
CA LEU A 349 -17.74 6.52 7.63
C LEU A 349 -17.57 5.56 6.45
N PHE A 350 -16.75 5.96 5.48
CA PHE A 350 -16.22 5.08 4.44
C PHE A 350 -14.77 4.71 4.76
N PHE A 351 -14.36 3.50 4.42
CA PHE A 351 -12.98 3.02 4.62
C PHE A 351 -12.67 1.90 3.62
N SER A 352 -11.42 1.43 3.59
CA SER A 352 -11.01 0.23 2.84
C SER A 352 -10.67 -0.90 3.83
N SER A 353 -11.01 -2.15 3.52
CA SER A 353 -10.64 -3.32 4.33
C SER A 353 -10.30 -4.53 3.46
N ASN A 354 -9.38 -5.38 3.93
CA ASN A 354 -9.09 -6.71 3.39
C ASN A 354 -9.54 -7.87 4.32
N GLY A 355 -10.22 -7.57 5.43
CA GLY A 355 -10.71 -8.53 6.42
C GLY A 355 -12.23 -8.70 6.48
N HIS A 356 -13.00 -7.68 6.08
CA HIS A 356 -14.47 -7.75 5.95
C HIS A 356 -14.91 -8.59 4.74
N SER A 357 -16.20 -8.55 4.36
CA SER A 357 -16.75 -9.27 3.19
C SER A 357 -16.25 -8.70 1.86
N THR A 358 -14.98 -8.95 1.54
CA THR A 358 -14.24 -8.44 0.37
C THR A 358 -14.33 -9.38 -0.83
N MET A 359 -14.28 -8.81 -2.03
CA MET A 359 -14.11 -9.54 -3.28
C MET A 359 -12.65 -9.92 -3.57
N GLY A 360 -11.66 -9.36 -2.88
CA GLY A 360 -10.25 -9.73 -3.06
C GLY A 360 -9.24 -8.63 -2.74
N GLY A 361 -8.61 -8.72 -1.56
CA GLY A 361 -7.73 -7.65 -1.05
C GLY A 361 -8.54 -6.48 -0.51
N TYR A 362 -8.06 -5.24 -0.70
CA TYR A 362 -8.81 -4.06 -0.27
C TYR A 362 -10.03 -3.80 -1.15
N ASP A 363 -11.20 -3.98 -0.54
CA ASP A 363 -12.49 -3.44 -0.99
C ASP A 363 -12.89 -2.24 -0.13
N ILE A 364 -13.87 -1.47 -0.61
CA ILE A 364 -14.42 -0.30 0.09
C ILE A 364 -15.59 -0.76 0.96
N PHE A 365 -15.71 -0.21 2.17
CA PHE A 365 -16.83 -0.46 3.07
C PHE A 365 -17.44 0.85 3.57
N LYS A 366 -18.73 0.80 3.88
CA LYS A 366 -19.50 1.87 4.53
C LYS A 366 -19.98 1.38 5.90
N THR A 367 -19.89 2.24 6.91
CA THR A 367 -20.58 2.05 8.20
C THR A 367 -21.22 3.36 8.67
N MET A 368 -22.27 3.26 9.48
CA MET A 368 -22.97 4.39 10.10
C MET A 368 -22.65 4.47 11.58
N LEU A 369 -22.35 5.66 12.09
CA LEU A 369 -22.28 5.93 13.53
C LEU A 369 -23.70 5.88 14.11
N LEU A 370 -23.96 4.90 14.98
CA LEU A 370 -25.27 4.67 15.61
C LEU A 370 -25.37 5.35 16.98
N ASP A 371 -24.28 5.37 17.74
CA ASP A 371 -24.16 6.07 19.01
C ASP A 371 -22.75 6.68 19.14
N TYR A 372 -22.69 8.01 19.26
CA TYR A 372 -21.42 8.75 19.32
C TYR A 372 -20.64 8.49 20.62
N ASP A 373 -21.32 8.38 21.76
CA ASP A 373 -20.70 8.30 23.10
C ASP A 373 -20.31 6.87 23.46
N GLN A 374 -21.12 5.88 23.04
CA GLN A 374 -20.77 4.45 23.12
C GLN A 374 -19.77 4.04 22.02
N GLY A 375 -19.60 4.86 20.97
CA GLY A 375 -18.78 4.53 19.81
C GLY A 375 -19.34 3.37 18.98
N ALA A 376 -20.67 3.21 18.97
CA ALA A 376 -21.34 2.10 18.30
C ALA A 376 -21.52 2.40 16.80
N TRP A 377 -21.12 1.45 15.97
CA TRP A 377 -21.19 1.51 14.52
C TRP A 377 -22.15 0.44 13.97
N SER A 378 -22.68 0.63 12.76
CA SER A 378 -23.35 -0.44 12.03
C SER A 378 -22.34 -1.47 11.52
N ASP A 379 -22.81 -2.69 11.25
CA ASP A 379 -22.01 -3.66 10.49
C ASP A 379 -21.56 -3.03 9.15
N PRO A 380 -20.30 -3.23 8.69
CA PRO A 380 -19.80 -2.60 7.48
C PRO A 380 -20.34 -3.24 6.20
N GLU A 381 -21.02 -2.44 5.38
CA GLU A 381 -21.58 -2.86 4.10
C GLU A 381 -20.55 -2.65 2.97
N ASN A 382 -20.34 -3.67 2.13
CA ASN A 382 -19.63 -3.53 0.87
C ASN A 382 -20.61 -2.97 -0.19
N PRO A 383 -20.44 -1.74 -0.69
CA PRO A 383 -21.35 -1.13 -1.66
C PRO A 383 -21.14 -1.67 -3.10
N GLY A 384 -20.41 -2.78 -3.26
CA GLY A 384 -20.06 -3.38 -4.55
C GLY A 384 -19.16 -2.52 -5.43
N LEU A 385 -18.45 -1.55 -4.82
CA LEU A 385 -17.54 -0.62 -5.52
C LEU A 385 -16.13 -1.20 -5.73
N SER A 386 -16.10 -2.51 -5.96
CA SER A 386 -14.95 -3.22 -6.49
C SER A 386 -14.78 -2.90 -7.99
N GLY A 387 -14.09 -3.77 -8.71
CA GLY A 387 -13.99 -3.76 -10.17
C GLY A 387 -12.66 -4.30 -10.64
N GLU A 388 -12.53 -4.42 -11.95
CA GLU A 388 -11.46 -5.14 -12.65
C GLU A 388 -10.09 -5.08 -11.95
N HIS A 389 -9.71 -6.25 -11.41
CA HIS A 389 -8.38 -6.73 -10.98
C HIS A 389 -7.58 -5.92 -9.93
N GLY A 390 -8.25 -5.41 -8.90
CA GLY A 390 -7.78 -5.50 -7.49
C GLY A 390 -7.07 -4.31 -6.82
N GLU A 391 -6.93 -4.40 -5.48
CA GLU A 391 -6.18 -3.50 -4.56
C GLU A 391 -6.51 -1.99 -4.67
N ARG A 392 -7.70 -1.59 -4.18
CA ARG A 392 -8.39 -0.31 -4.47
C ARG A 392 -8.50 0.61 -3.22
N ARG A 393 -8.32 1.96 -3.30
CA ARG A 393 -8.20 2.85 -2.07
C ARG A 393 -8.71 4.33 -1.95
N HIS A 394 -8.80 5.26 -2.95
CA HIS A 394 -9.07 6.71 -2.63
C HIS A 394 -10.00 7.72 -3.45
N LEU A 395 -10.57 7.46 -4.65
CA LEU A 395 -11.41 8.30 -5.61
C LEU A 395 -12.62 9.16 -5.10
N LEU A 396 -13.47 9.60 -6.05
CA LEU A 396 -14.53 10.60 -6.00
C LEU A 396 -15.83 10.08 -6.70
N LEU A 397 -17.00 10.25 -6.09
CA LEU A 397 -18.32 10.06 -6.72
C LEU A 397 -19.03 11.39 -7.01
N PRO A 398 -19.85 11.48 -8.06
CA PRO A 398 -20.70 12.64 -8.30
C PRO A 398 -22.11 12.48 -7.71
N GLU A 399 -22.49 13.31 -6.74
CA GLU A 399 -23.90 13.51 -6.35
C GLU A 399 -24.45 14.78 -6.99
N ARG A 400 -25.54 14.67 -7.77
CA ARG A 400 -26.36 15.81 -8.24
C ARG A 400 -25.58 16.97 -8.93
N GLY A 401 -24.41 16.68 -9.53
CA GLY A 401 -23.54 17.68 -10.17
C GLY A 401 -22.43 18.26 -9.26
N ARG A 402 -22.28 17.76 -8.04
CA ARG A 402 -21.15 18.03 -7.13
C ARG A 402 -20.34 16.76 -6.91
N TYR A 403 -19.04 16.92 -6.67
CA TYR A 403 -18.14 15.79 -6.41
C TYR A 403 -18.00 15.61 -4.89
N HIS A 404 -18.33 14.42 -4.40
CA HIS A 404 -18.15 13.99 -3.01
C HIS A 404 -17.16 12.80 -2.99
N ARG A 405 -16.22 12.77 -2.05
CA ARG A 405 -15.18 11.73 -1.99
C ARG A 405 -15.78 10.34 -1.73
N LEU A 406 -15.38 9.32 -2.50
CA LEU A 406 -15.60 7.89 -2.24
C LEU A 406 -14.75 7.04 -3.20
N LEU A 407 -14.11 6.00 -2.66
CA LEU A 407 -12.71 5.61 -2.88
C LEU A 407 -12.37 4.79 -4.18
N LEU A 408 -11.11 4.33 -4.42
CA LEU A 408 -10.41 4.38 -5.76
C LEU A 408 -8.88 4.68 -5.89
N LEU A 409 -7.96 3.75 -6.19
CA LEU A 409 -6.51 3.98 -6.47
C LEU A 409 -5.66 4.72 -5.38
N GLY A 410 -4.48 4.27 -4.96
CA GLY A 410 -3.76 3.02 -5.22
C GLY A 410 -2.40 2.96 -4.51
N ALA A 411 -2.20 1.94 -3.67
CA ALA A 411 -0.93 1.48 -3.09
C ALA A 411 0.02 2.52 -2.43
N TYR A 412 -0.27 2.92 -1.19
CA TYR A 412 0.82 3.26 -0.26
C TYR A 412 1.62 1.97 0.04
N ARG A 413 2.84 1.85 -0.51
CA ARG A 413 3.76 0.75 -0.17
C ARG A 413 4.35 1.00 1.22
N ARG A 414 4.47 -0.05 2.06
CA ARG A 414 5.38 0.01 3.20
C ARG A 414 6.79 0.27 2.65
N ALA A 415 7.41 1.38 3.04
CA ALA A 415 8.86 1.50 2.95
C ALA A 415 9.44 0.49 3.95
N GLY A 416 10.34 -0.39 3.48
CA GLY A 416 10.71 -1.59 4.22
C GLY A 416 11.48 -1.29 5.51
N ARG A 417 11.07 -1.89 6.63
CA ARG A 417 11.86 -1.88 7.89
C ARG A 417 13.17 -2.66 7.71
N THR A 418 14.21 -2.03 7.15
CA THR A 418 15.57 -2.57 7.09
C THR A 418 16.40 -2.12 8.28
N GLY A 419 16.92 -3.06 9.06
CA GLY A 419 17.74 -2.76 10.24
C GLY A 419 19.16 -2.32 9.92
N HIS A 420 19.64 -1.31 10.68
CA HIS A 420 20.98 -0.73 10.71
C HIS A 420 21.50 -0.03 9.42
N PRO A 421 21.96 1.23 9.52
CA PRO A 421 22.59 1.92 8.39
C PRO A 421 24.00 1.38 8.11
N ARG A 422 24.32 1.14 6.83
CA ARG A 422 25.71 1.25 6.37
C ARG A 422 26.02 2.72 6.10
N SER A 423 27.08 3.21 6.73
CA SER A 423 27.45 4.63 6.74
C SER A 423 28.27 5.01 5.50
N ASP A 424 27.60 5.28 4.37
CA ASP A 424 28.23 5.79 3.14
C ASP A 424 27.51 7.05 2.64
N LEU A 425 27.55 8.12 3.45
CA LEU A 425 27.28 9.47 2.96
C LEU A 425 28.51 9.96 2.16
N PRO A 426 28.36 10.42 0.90
CA PRO A 426 29.47 10.99 0.16
C PRO A 426 29.92 12.30 0.83
N GLN A 427 31.11 12.29 1.44
CA GLN A 427 31.70 13.50 2.02
C GLN A 427 31.96 14.53 0.92
N GLN A 428 31.54 15.77 1.15
CA GLN A 428 31.95 16.90 0.30
C GLN A 428 33.48 17.08 0.40
N PRO A 429 34.21 17.21 -0.71
CA PRO A 429 35.66 17.32 -0.69
C PRO A 429 36.10 18.68 -0.15
N ALA A 430 36.42 18.74 1.14
CA ALA A 430 36.98 19.93 1.77
C ALA A 430 38.50 20.01 1.53
N GLY A 431 38.91 21.00 0.74
CA GLY A 431 40.28 21.52 0.73
C GLY A 431 41.03 21.43 -0.61
N LEU A 432 41.62 22.56 -1.01
CA LEU A 432 43.06 22.76 -0.79
C LEU A 432 43.43 24.25 -0.87
N HIS A 433 44.37 24.69 -0.05
CA HIS A 433 44.94 26.03 -0.12
C HIS A 433 45.98 26.12 -1.26
N GLY A 434 45.85 27.13 -2.11
CA GLY A 434 46.96 27.66 -2.92
C GLY A 434 47.34 29.05 -2.40
N GLY A 435 48.58 29.23 -1.96
CA GLY A 435 49.10 30.51 -1.44
C GLY A 435 50.17 31.15 -2.33
N ALA A 436 50.65 32.33 -1.90
CA ALA A 436 51.61 33.24 -2.58
C ALA A 436 51.00 34.13 -3.68
N ARG A 437 51.37 35.43 -3.82
CA ARG A 437 52.27 36.27 -3.00
C ARG A 437 52.03 37.79 -3.23
N LEU A 438 52.18 38.58 -2.16
CA LEU A 438 52.73 39.96 -2.07
C LEU A 438 52.35 41.02 -3.14
N GLY A 439 51.74 42.15 -2.72
CA GLY A 439 51.28 43.19 -3.66
C GLY A 439 51.21 44.68 -3.22
N ARG A 440 51.80 45.10 -2.09
CA ARG A 440 52.01 46.51 -1.65
C ARG A 440 50.80 47.46 -1.48
N GLU A 441 50.62 47.89 -0.22
CA GLU A 441 50.19 49.24 0.22
C GLU A 441 51.11 50.38 -0.34
N PRO A 442 50.80 51.70 -0.26
CA PRO A 442 50.10 52.33 0.90
C PRO A 442 49.13 53.51 0.65
N ALA A 443 48.42 53.85 1.75
CA ALA A 443 47.98 55.18 2.21
C ALA A 443 47.01 56.04 1.37
N GLY A 444 46.01 56.58 2.10
CA GLY A 444 44.96 57.49 1.65
C GLY A 444 43.96 57.72 2.78
#